data_AF-A0A6N7ELD0-F1
#
_entry.id   AF-A0A6N7ELD0-F1
#
_cell.length_a   1.000
_cell.length_b   1.000
_cell.length_c   1.000
_cell.angle_alpha   90.00
_cell.angle_beta   90.00
_cell.angle_gamma   90.00
#
_symmetry.space_group_name_H-M   'P 1'
#
loop_
_entity.id
_entity.type
_entity.pdbx_description
1 polymer ?
#
loop_
_entity_poly.entity_id
_entity_poly.type
_entity_poly.pdbx_seq_one_letter_code
_entity_poly.pdbx_strand_id
1 'polypeptide(L)'
;ADPGTRAGGGRLRRWSAVVLTVTGAAMLAGAVGAALLTDDSDMVVMLALAVGILGGMLSFAGVMVGAVFVVPQAVRAVGAAAAAVSRRARATVGLATVNARRNPRRTSATATALVIGVALVTMMATGAGSARASLDATLDSTFPVDVMVGTGDQALTAAQISAVGDVDGVAEAVAVRRTHATVGDGGSAVEAAVVGLDPAGREVLRDAALVAGLGDDTVVIGADLAEATGTADGERVPVAGVDGSTELTVRVLPDGGWTSVVTPATTAILDQDAAVTQVWARLAADAPAGATIQAVQDAVAEVSDSAAPFVTGAAVEREGYTQIIDTLLAIVIGLLGVAVVIALIGVANTLSLSVIERRHEHALLRAVGMTRGQLRGTLVVEGLLIAAVGTGLGMVLGLLYGWAGSAVLLGGTGGLALVVPWPHLGAVAVVALVAGLAASVLPARSAVRTPP
;
A
#
# COMPACT_ATOMS: atom_id res chain seq x y z
N ALA A 1 23.40 -33.13 36.52
CA ALA A 1 22.44 -32.12 36.01
C ALA A 1 21.23 -32.84 35.43
N ASP A 2 20.07 -32.60 36.02
CA ASP A 2 18.87 -33.44 35.97
C ASP A 2 18.10 -33.35 34.62
N PRO A 3 17.83 -34.48 33.92
CA PRO A 3 17.10 -34.50 32.64
C PRO A 3 15.64 -34.00 32.71
N GLY A 4 15.03 -33.91 33.90
CA GLY A 4 13.65 -33.41 34.08
C GLY A 4 13.44 -31.92 33.70
N THR A 5 14.47 -31.08 33.86
CA THR A 5 14.37 -29.63 33.63
C THR A 5 14.30 -29.23 32.14
N ARG A 6 14.82 -30.08 31.24
CA ARG A 6 14.80 -29.80 29.78
C ARG A 6 13.44 -30.07 29.12
N ALA A 7 12.64 -30.97 29.70
CA ALA A 7 11.31 -31.32 29.17
C ALA A 7 10.24 -30.26 29.50
N GLY A 8 10.38 -29.54 30.62
CA GLY A 8 9.47 -28.47 31.05
C GLY A 8 9.55 -27.22 30.16
N GLY A 9 10.77 -26.75 29.87
CA GLY A 9 10.99 -25.54 29.07
C GLY A 9 10.47 -25.64 27.63
N GLY A 10 10.47 -26.84 27.04
CA GLY A 10 9.93 -27.08 25.70
C GLY A 10 8.40 -27.13 25.62
N ARG A 11 7.72 -27.46 26.72
CA ARG A 11 6.24 -27.41 26.82
C ARG A 11 5.77 -25.99 27.11
N LEU A 12 6.42 -25.30 28.05
CA LEU A 12 6.10 -23.92 28.39
C LEU A 12 6.20 -23.00 27.17
N ARG A 13 7.28 -23.13 26.37
CA ARG A 13 7.44 -22.33 25.14
C ARG A 13 6.40 -22.62 24.06
N ARG A 14 5.92 -23.88 23.96
CA ARG A 14 4.83 -24.21 23.03
C ARG A 14 3.52 -23.60 23.47
N TRP A 15 3.20 -23.72 24.75
CA TRP A 15 2.00 -23.14 25.32
C TRP A 15 1.99 -21.62 25.19
N SER A 16 3.10 -20.95 25.53
CA SER A 16 3.18 -19.49 25.37
C SER A 16 3.08 -19.06 23.91
N ALA A 17 3.73 -19.75 22.97
CA ALA A 17 3.59 -19.46 21.55
C ALA A 17 2.14 -19.57 21.07
N VAL A 18 1.44 -20.66 21.43
CA VAL A 18 0.04 -20.88 21.02
C VAL A 18 -0.87 -19.82 21.63
N VAL A 19 -0.76 -19.55 22.93
CA VAL A 19 -1.59 -18.54 23.62
C VAL A 19 -1.38 -17.15 23.01
N LEU A 20 -0.13 -16.71 22.84
CA LEU A 20 0.17 -15.41 22.23
C LEU A 20 -0.37 -15.31 20.79
N THR A 21 -0.18 -16.38 19.99
CA THR A 21 -0.65 -16.42 18.60
C THR A 21 -2.17 -16.35 18.51
N VAL A 22 -2.87 -17.19 19.29
CA VAL A 22 -4.34 -17.29 19.24
C VAL A 22 -4.99 -16.05 19.82
N THR A 23 -4.55 -15.57 20.99
CA THR A 23 -5.10 -14.35 21.61
C THR A 23 -4.86 -13.15 20.72
N GLY A 24 -3.64 -12.99 20.18
CA GLY A 24 -3.35 -11.88 19.27
C GLY A 24 -4.15 -11.94 17.97
N ALA A 25 -4.30 -13.13 17.38
CA ALA A 25 -5.08 -13.31 16.16
C ALA A 25 -6.57 -13.05 16.39
N ALA A 26 -7.11 -13.45 17.55
CA ALA A 26 -8.49 -13.16 17.94
C ALA A 26 -8.72 -11.66 18.12
N MET A 27 -7.78 -10.95 18.77
CA MET A 27 -7.85 -9.49 18.89
C MET A 27 -7.80 -8.80 17.53
N LEU A 28 -6.90 -9.23 16.64
CA LEU A 28 -6.79 -8.68 15.28
C LEU A 28 -8.05 -8.95 14.45
N ALA A 29 -8.58 -10.18 14.49
CA ALA A 29 -9.82 -10.52 13.80
C ALA A 29 -11.03 -9.75 14.36
N GLY A 30 -11.08 -9.54 15.68
CA GLY A 30 -12.09 -8.71 16.32
C GLY A 30 -12.01 -7.24 15.89
N ALA A 31 -10.80 -6.69 15.80
CA ALA A 31 -10.56 -5.35 15.30
C ALA A 31 -10.97 -5.19 13.82
N VAL A 32 -10.62 -6.15 12.97
CA VAL A 32 -11.07 -6.18 11.57
C VAL A 32 -12.59 -6.25 11.54
N GLY A 33 -13.21 -7.19 12.26
CA GLY A 33 -14.67 -7.32 12.30
C GLY A 33 -15.38 -6.05 12.77
N ALA A 34 -14.84 -5.37 13.79
CA ALA A 34 -15.38 -4.09 14.25
C ALA A 34 -15.28 -3.02 13.15
N ALA A 35 -14.11 -2.84 12.54
CA ALA A 35 -13.89 -1.85 11.48
C ALA A 35 -14.76 -2.08 10.23
N LEU A 36 -15.17 -3.32 9.96
CA LEU A 36 -16.01 -3.68 8.81
C LEU A 36 -17.52 -3.53 9.06
N LEU A 37 -17.95 -3.47 10.33
CA LEU A 37 -19.36 -3.54 10.71
C LEU A 37 -19.91 -2.23 11.25
N THR A 38 -19.07 -1.23 11.51
CA THR A 38 -19.49 0.05 12.07
C THR A 38 -19.44 1.17 11.04
N ASP A 39 -20.55 1.88 10.90
CA ASP A 39 -20.62 3.15 10.18
C ASP A 39 -19.88 4.23 10.99
N ASP A 40 -18.79 4.72 10.42
CA ASP A 40 -17.99 5.93 10.73
C ASP A 40 -18.21 6.60 12.10
N SER A 41 -17.89 5.89 13.18
CA SER A 41 -17.59 6.54 14.45
C SER A 41 -16.09 6.55 14.67
N ASP A 42 -15.48 7.74 14.59
CA ASP A 42 -14.03 7.96 14.76
C ASP A 42 -13.45 7.24 15.99
N MET A 43 -14.23 7.20 17.08
CA MET A 43 -13.86 6.53 18.32
C MET A 43 -13.73 5.01 18.16
N VAL A 44 -14.63 4.36 17.41
CA VAL A 44 -14.60 2.91 17.20
C VAL A 44 -13.45 2.53 16.28
N VAL A 45 -13.21 3.31 15.22
CA VAL A 45 -12.08 3.08 14.29
C VAL A 45 -10.75 3.19 15.04
N MET A 46 -10.56 4.24 15.85
CA MET A 46 -9.35 4.41 16.64
C MET A 46 -9.13 3.28 17.66
N LEU A 47 -10.20 2.81 18.32
CA LEU A 47 -10.12 1.67 19.23
C LEU A 47 -9.80 0.37 18.49
N ALA A 48 -10.45 0.11 17.35
CA ALA A 48 -10.19 -1.04 16.50
C ALA A 48 -8.74 -1.05 16.01
N LEU A 49 -8.19 0.11 15.62
CA LEU A 49 -6.78 0.25 15.26
C LEU A 49 -5.84 -0.10 16.41
N ALA A 50 -6.08 0.44 17.61
CA ALA A 50 -5.25 0.14 18.78
C ALA A 50 -5.29 -1.35 19.14
N VAL A 51 -6.48 -1.96 19.16
CA VAL A 51 -6.67 -3.39 19.43
C VAL A 51 -6.04 -4.25 18.33
N GLY A 52 -6.18 -3.84 17.07
CA GLY A 52 -5.60 -4.50 15.90
C GLY A 52 -4.08 -4.50 15.93
N ILE A 53 -3.45 -3.36 16.23
CA ILE A 53 -1.99 -3.24 16.37
C ILE A 53 -1.49 -4.15 17.50
N LEU A 54 -2.11 -4.09 18.68
CA LEU A 54 -1.74 -4.94 19.81
C LEU A 54 -1.92 -6.43 19.50
N GLY A 55 -3.04 -6.80 18.86
CA GLY A 55 -3.31 -8.16 18.42
C GLY A 55 -2.30 -8.67 17.39
N GLY A 56 -1.96 -7.84 16.40
CA GLY A 56 -0.93 -8.10 15.40
C GLY A 56 0.44 -8.32 16.04
N MET A 57 0.87 -7.43 16.93
CA MET A 57 2.15 -7.56 17.66
C MET A 57 2.19 -8.84 18.52
N LEU A 58 1.12 -9.11 19.28
CA LEU A 58 1.05 -10.26 20.16
C LEU A 58 1.07 -11.58 19.37
N SER A 59 0.31 -11.63 18.28
CA SER A 59 0.27 -12.81 17.43
C SER A 59 1.60 -13.04 16.73
N PHE A 60 2.21 -11.98 16.18
CA PHE A 60 3.50 -12.06 15.52
C PHE A 60 4.59 -12.55 16.48
N ALA A 61 4.64 -12.02 17.71
CA ALA A 61 5.53 -12.48 18.76
C ALA A 61 5.29 -13.97 19.09
N GLY A 62 4.03 -14.41 19.17
CA GLY A 62 3.65 -15.81 19.34
C GLY A 62 4.20 -16.71 18.23
N VAL A 63 4.07 -16.29 16.97
CA VAL A 63 4.61 -16.99 15.80
C VAL A 63 6.14 -17.05 15.87
N MET A 64 6.82 -15.96 16.28
CA MET A 64 8.29 -15.95 16.41
C MET A 64 8.78 -16.89 17.51
N VAL A 65 8.10 -16.94 18.66
CA VAL A 65 8.40 -17.92 19.73
C VAL A 65 8.12 -19.36 19.26
N GLY A 66 7.09 -19.54 18.43
CA GLY A 66 6.70 -20.79 17.78
C GLY A 66 7.59 -21.23 16.62
N ALA A 67 8.39 -20.32 16.04
CA ALA A 67 9.17 -20.57 14.83
C ALA A 67 10.11 -21.78 14.94
N VAL A 68 10.62 -22.05 16.15
CA VAL A 68 11.46 -23.24 16.43
C VAL A 68 10.77 -24.57 16.14
N PHE A 69 9.43 -24.60 16.11
CA PHE A 69 8.64 -25.77 15.76
C PHE A 69 8.16 -25.73 14.30
N VAL A 70 7.80 -24.55 13.81
CA VAL A 70 7.25 -24.34 12.46
C VAL A 70 8.35 -24.44 11.38
N VAL A 71 9.48 -23.75 11.56
CA VAL A 71 10.56 -23.67 10.56
C VAL A 71 11.12 -25.06 10.20
N PRO A 72 11.47 -25.96 11.14
CA PRO A 72 11.98 -27.28 10.77
C PRO A 72 10.97 -28.16 10.01
N GLN A 73 9.68 -27.95 10.23
CA GLN A 73 8.62 -28.65 9.49
C GLN A 73 8.43 -28.05 8.09
N ALA A 74 8.48 -26.72 7.96
CA ALA A 74 8.46 -26.05 6.68
C ALA A 74 9.68 -26.43 5.82
N VAL A 75 10.88 -26.47 6.41
CA VAL A 75 12.10 -26.96 5.73
C VAL A 75 11.94 -28.40 5.24
N ARG A 76 11.26 -29.27 6.02
CA ARG A 76 10.96 -30.64 5.57
C ARG A 76 10.04 -30.65 4.35
N ALA A 77 8.98 -29.84 4.36
CA ALA A 77 8.01 -29.78 3.28
C ALA A 77 8.64 -29.22 1.99
N VAL A 78 9.33 -28.08 2.09
CA VAL A 78 10.04 -27.45 0.97
C VAL A 78 11.16 -28.36 0.46
N GLY A 79 11.92 -29.00 1.35
CA GLY A 79 12.95 -29.98 0.98
C GLY A 79 12.38 -31.20 0.26
N ALA A 80 11.23 -31.72 0.69
CA ALA A 80 10.55 -32.83 0.01
C ALA A 80 10.05 -32.43 -1.38
N ALA A 81 9.48 -31.23 -1.52
CA ALA A 81 9.06 -30.69 -2.81
C ALA A 81 10.25 -30.50 -3.76
N ALA A 82 11.33 -29.88 -3.29
CA ALA A 82 12.56 -29.69 -4.08
C ALA A 82 13.20 -31.03 -4.51
N ALA A 83 13.16 -32.04 -3.64
CA ALA A 83 13.64 -33.40 -3.93
C ALA A 83 12.73 -34.17 -4.91
N ALA A 84 11.47 -33.77 -5.06
CA ALA A 84 10.54 -34.30 -6.04
C ALA A 84 10.81 -33.72 -7.44
N VAL A 85 11.13 -32.43 -7.52
CA VAL A 85 11.39 -31.71 -8.79
C VAL A 85 12.63 -32.24 -9.52
N SER A 86 13.68 -32.64 -8.81
CA SER A 86 14.93 -33.11 -9.44
C SER A 86 15.45 -34.43 -8.88
N ARG A 87 15.36 -35.51 -9.68
CA ARG A 87 15.92 -36.82 -9.32
C ARG A 87 17.43 -36.78 -9.06
N ARG A 88 18.16 -35.94 -9.80
CA ARG A 88 19.61 -35.79 -9.69
C ARG A 88 20.06 -35.08 -8.41
N ALA A 89 19.27 -34.13 -7.89
CA ALA A 89 19.61 -33.40 -6.66
C ALA A 89 18.96 -34.00 -5.40
N ARG A 90 18.08 -35.00 -5.54
CA ARG A 90 17.35 -35.64 -4.42
C ARG A 90 18.26 -36.03 -3.25
N ALA A 91 19.42 -36.62 -3.52
CA ALA A 91 20.36 -37.00 -2.45
C ALA A 91 20.93 -35.77 -1.71
N THR A 92 21.35 -34.75 -2.44
CA THR A 92 21.89 -33.50 -1.89
C THR A 92 20.84 -32.73 -1.09
N VAL A 93 19.62 -32.60 -1.63
CA VAL A 93 18.49 -31.95 -0.96
C VAL A 93 18.07 -32.74 0.28
N GLY A 94 18.04 -34.08 0.20
CA GLY A 94 17.74 -34.95 1.35
C GLY A 94 18.73 -34.74 2.49
N LEU A 95 20.03 -34.76 2.19
CA LEU A 95 21.08 -34.52 3.18
C LEU A 95 20.98 -33.11 3.79
N ALA A 96 20.77 -32.08 2.96
CA ALA A 96 20.60 -30.70 3.42
C ALA A 96 19.38 -30.54 4.34
N THR A 97 18.26 -31.16 3.98
CA THR A 97 17.02 -31.13 4.77
C THR A 97 17.20 -31.81 6.13
N VAL A 98 17.90 -32.95 6.17
CA VAL A 98 18.21 -33.65 7.43
C VAL A 98 19.16 -32.80 8.28
N ASN A 99 20.17 -32.17 7.67
CA ASN A 99 21.12 -31.31 8.37
C ASN A 99 20.43 -30.12 9.04
N ALA A 100 19.57 -29.42 8.31
CA ALA A 100 18.82 -28.27 8.81
C ALA A 100 17.88 -28.66 9.96
N ARG A 101 17.36 -29.89 9.99
CA ARG A 101 16.45 -30.36 11.04
C ARG A 101 17.14 -30.86 12.30
N ARG A 102 18.42 -31.26 12.23
CA ARG A 102 19.17 -31.75 13.41
C ARG A 102 19.28 -30.69 14.51
N ASN A 103 19.45 -29.41 14.14
CA ASN A 103 19.64 -28.30 15.08
C ASN A 103 18.52 -27.25 14.96
N PRO A 104 17.27 -27.57 15.36
CA PRO A 104 16.10 -26.75 15.08
C PRO A 104 16.18 -25.35 15.69
N ARG A 105 16.83 -25.17 16.86
CA ARG A 105 17.02 -23.84 17.47
C ARG A 105 17.89 -22.93 16.59
N ARG A 106 18.95 -23.47 15.99
CA ARG A 106 19.91 -22.72 15.16
C ARG A 106 19.28 -22.35 13.80
N THR A 107 18.64 -23.32 13.16
CA THR A 107 17.92 -23.13 11.90
C THR A 107 16.78 -22.13 12.03
N SER A 108 16.10 -22.13 13.17
CA SER A 108 14.98 -21.21 13.38
C SER A 108 15.45 -19.82 13.73
N ALA A 109 16.51 -19.64 14.54
CA ALA A 109 17.06 -18.32 14.82
C ALA A 109 17.49 -17.58 13.53
N THR A 110 18.10 -18.31 12.59
CA THR A 110 18.52 -17.76 11.29
C THR A 110 17.33 -17.48 10.36
N ALA A 111 16.37 -18.40 10.27
CA ALA A 111 15.16 -18.19 9.49
C ALA A 111 14.32 -17.03 10.03
N THR A 112 14.17 -16.91 11.36
CA THR A 112 13.35 -15.88 12.02
C THR A 112 13.79 -14.47 11.68
N ALA A 113 15.10 -14.19 11.63
CA ALA A 113 15.60 -12.87 11.22
C ALA A 113 15.11 -12.50 9.79
N LEU A 114 15.15 -13.47 8.87
CA LEU A 114 14.65 -13.29 7.51
C LEU A 114 13.12 -13.19 7.47
N VAL A 115 12.40 -14.01 8.25
CA VAL A 115 10.93 -13.94 8.36
C VAL A 115 10.49 -12.55 8.80
N ILE A 116 11.15 -11.96 9.80
CA ILE A 116 10.82 -10.62 10.30
C ILE A 116 11.01 -9.56 9.21
N GLY A 117 12.20 -9.52 8.59
CA GLY A 117 12.47 -8.56 7.53
C GLY A 117 11.49 -8.70 6.37
N VAL A 118 11.31 -9.91 5.85
CA VAL A 118 10.43 -10.18 4.70
C VAL A 118 8.96 -9.90 5.05
N ALA A 119 8.51 -10.24 6.25
CA ALA A 119 7.15 -9.97 6.69
C ALA A 119 6.87 -8.47 6.75
N LEU A 120 7.79 -7.67 7.28
CA LEU A 120 7.63 -6.21 7.35
C LEU A 120 7.53 -5.56 5.96
N VAL A 121 8.43 -5.92 5.03
CA VAL A 121 8.36 -5.38 3.66
C VAL A 121 7.10 -5.83 2.94
N THR A 122 6.74 -7.11 3.07
CA THR A 122 5.55 -7.64 2.42
C THR A 122 4.28 -7.02 3.00
N MET A 123 4.22 -6.84 4.32
CA MET A 123 3.13 -6.15 5.02
C MET A 123 2.96 -4.73 4.52
N MET A 124 4.05 -3.95 4.47
CA MET A 124 4.01 -2.57 3.98
C MET A 124 3.64 -2.50 2.50
N ALA A 125 4.21 -3.35 1.65
CA ALA A 125 3.89 -3.39 0.21
C ALA A 125 2.43 -3.76 -0.05
N THR A 126 1.87 -4.68 0.74
CA THR A 126 0.46 -5.06 0.65
C THR A 126 -0.43 -3.91 1.11
N GLY A 127 -0.13 -3.30 2.27
CA GLY A 127 -0.85 -2.13 2.77
C GLY A 127 -0.79 -0.94 1.82
N ALA A 128 0.37 -0.67 1.22
CA ALA A 128 0.57 0.36 0.21
C ALA A 128 -0.26 0.11 -1.05
N GLY A 129 -0.34 -1.14 -1.52
CA GLY A 129 -1.20 -1.52 -2.65
C GLY A 129 -2.68 -1.29 -2.35
N SER A 130 -3.14 -1.71 -1.17
CA SER A 130 -4.53 -1.48 -0.72
C SER A 130 -4.83 0.01 -0.55
N ALA A 131 -3.89 0.78 0.03
CA ALA A 131 -4.02 2.22 0.22
C ALA A 131 -4.12 2.95 -1.13
N ARG A 132 -3.29 2.59 -2.12
CA ARG A 132 -3.38 3.15 -3.47
C ARG A 132 -4.73 2.86 -4.13
N ALA A 133 -5.19 1.61 -4.07
CA ALA A 133 -6.49 1.25 -4.63
C ALA A 133 -7.65 2.00 -3.97
N SER A 134 -7.56 2.27 -2.67
CA SER A 134 -8.57 3.05 -1.94
C SER A 134 -8.49 4.54 -2.29
N LEU A 135 -7.27 5.10 -2.34
CA LEU A 135 -7.05 6.48 -2.76
C LEU A 135 -7.54 6.72 -4.18
N ASP A 136 -7.30 5.79 -5.11
CA ASP A 136 -7.79 5.90 -6.48
C ASP A 136 -9.31 5.99 -6.54
N ALA A 137 -10.01 5.17 -5.76
CA ALA A 137 -11.47 5.21 -5.67
C ALA A 137 -11.98 6.53 -5.06
N THR A 138 -11.33 7.04 -4.00
CA THR A 138 -11.72 8.30 -3.36
C THR A 138 -11.39 9.52 -4.21
N LEU A 139 -10.26 9.54 -4.90
CA LEU A 139 -9.86 10.66 -5.75
C LEU A 139 -10.74 10.75 -7.00
N ASP A 140 -11.13 9.61 -7.58
CA ASP A 140 -12.00 9.57 -8.75
C ASP A 140 -13.42 10.09 -8.44
N SER A 141 -13.90 9.99 -7.19
CA SER A 141 -15.18 10.58 -6.78
C SER A 141 -15.06 12.03 -6.32
N THR A 142 -13.98 12.38 -5.61
CA THR A 142 -13.83 13.70 -4.99
C THR A 142 -13.42 14.79 -5.98
N PHE A 143 -12.61 14.44 -6.98
CA PHE A 143 -12.06 15.41 -7.94
C PHE A 143 -12.69 15.23 -9.33
N PRO A 144 -13.40 16.25 -9.84
CA PRO A 144 -14.06 16.15 -11.14
C PRO A 144 -13.09 16.13 -12.32
N VAL A 145 -11.82 16.53 -12.12
CA VAL A 145 -10.81 16.74 -13.17
C VAL A 145 -9.42 16.28 -12.73
N ASP A 146 -8.53 16.07 -13.70
CA ASP A 146 -7.16 15.60 -13.44
C ASP A 146 -6.32 16.67 -12.77
N VAL A 147 -6.38 17.89 -13.31
CA VAL A 147 -5.64 19.06 -12.84
C VAL A 147 -6.57 20.25 -12.77
N MET A 148 -6.50 20.98 -11.67
CA MET A 148 -7.18 22.23 -11.42
C MET A 148 -6.12 23.26 -11.02
N VAL A 149 -6.06 24.35 -11.78
CA VAL A 149 -5.21 25.51 -11.48
C VAL A 149 -6.10 26.64 -11.02
N GLY A 150 -5.85 27.22 -9.85
CA GLY A 150 -6.69 28.29 -9.33
C GLY A 150 -5.98 29.27 -8.40
N THR A 151 -6.59 30.43 -8.22
CA THR A 151 -6.07 31.53 -7.37
C THR A 151 -6.99 31.84 -6.19
N GLY A 152 -7.85 30.89 -5.83
CA GLY A 152 -8.90 31.09 -4.82
C GLY A 152 -10.02 31.93 -5.42
N ASP A 153 -10.16 33.16 -4.96
CA ASP A 153 -11.19 34.11 -5.41
C ASP A 153 -10.67 35.16 -6.40
N GLN A 154 -9.36 35.21 -6.65
CA GLN A 154 -8.80 36.14 -7.63
C GLN A 154 -9.00 35.63 -9.05
N ALA A 155 -9.20 36.55 -9.98
CA ALA A 155 -9.29 36.23 -11.41
C ALA A 155 -7.94 35.77 -11.95
N LEU A 156 -7.94 34.67 -12.71
CA LEU A 156 -6.80 34.25 -13.52
C LEU A 156 -6.62 35.18 -14.72
N THR A 157 -5.37 35.47 -15.05
CA THR A 157 -5.02 36.22 -16.25
C THR A 157 -5.12 35.33 -17.49
N ALA A 158 -5.34 35.93 -18.67
CA ALA A 158 -5.37 35.19 -19.93
C ALA A 158 -4.04 34.44 -20.21
N ALA A 159 -2.92 34.99 -19.72
CA ALA A 159 -1.60 34.37 -19.83
C ALA A 159 -1.49 33.13 -18.94
N GLN A 160 -2.01 33.16 -17.71
CA GLN A 160 -2.10 31.97 -16.85
C GLN A 160 -3.02 30.89 -17.44
N ILE A 161 -4.14 31.28 -18.06
CA ILE A 161 -5.08 30.32 -18.68
C ILE A 161 -4.45 29.61 -19.88
N SER A 162 -3.80 30.37 -20.77
CA SER A 162 -3.10 29.80 -21.94
C SER A 162 -1.92 28.93 -21.55
N ALA A 163 -1.14 29.35 -20.53
CA ALA A 163 0.00 28.57 -20.03
C ALA A 163 -0.37 27.14 -19.62
N VAL A 164 -1.58 26.91 -19.09
CA VAL A 164 -2.03 25.54 -18.74
C VAL A 164 -2.34 24.71 -19.99
N GLY A 165 -3.00 25.30 -21.00
CA GLY A 165 -3.38 24.61 -22.22
C GLY A 165 -2.20 24.33 -23.17
N ASP A 166 -1.13 25.12 -23.08
CA ASP A 166 0.05 25.00 -23.94
C ASP A 166 1.08 23.96 -23.44
N VAL A 167 0.86 23.35 -22.27
CA VAL A 167 1.77 22.34 -21.70
C VAL A 167 1.65 21.02 -22.44
N ASP A 168 2.78 20.51 -22.94
CA ASP A 168 2.88 19.18 -23.53
C ASP A 168 2.39 18.11 -22.54
N GLY A 169 1.34 17.37 -22.93
CA GLY A 169 0.70 16.35 -22.10
C GLY A 169 -0.65 16.75 -21.51
N VAL A 170 -1.06 18.01 -21.64
CA VAL A 170 -2.45 18.44 -21.40
C VAL A 170 -3.26 18.19 -22.67
N ALA A 171 -4.31 17.37 -22.57
CA ALA A 171 -5.18 17.06 -23.70
C ALA A 171 -6.21 18.16 -23.97
N GLU A 172 -6.74 18.74 -22.89
CA GLU A 172 -7.74 19.80 -22.96
C GLU A 172 -7.71 20.62 -21.67
N ALA A 173 -7.98 21.92 -21.80
CA ALA A 173 -8.10 22.85 -20.68
C ALA A 173 -9.29 23.78 -20.89
N VAL A 174 -10.09 23.99 -19.84
CA VAL A 174 -11.27 24.84 -19.84
C VAL A 174 -11.17 25.84 -18.70
N ALA A 175 -11.39 27.12 -19.03
CA ALA A 175 -11.52 28.20 -18.05
C ALA A 175 -12.90 28.14 -17.39
N VAL A 176 -12.92 28.14 -16.07
CA VAL A 176 -14.12 27.93 -15.27
C VAL A 176 -14.38 29.15 -14.39
N ARG A 177 -15.63 29.61 -14.41
CA ARG A 177 -16.09 30.70 -13.54
C ARG A 177 -16.57 30.15 -12.22
N ARG A 178 -16.26 30.85 -11.14
CA ARG A 178 -16.68 30.49 -9.78
C ARG A 178 -17.30 31.71 -9.13
N THR A 179 -18.43 31.51 -8.48
CA THR A 179 -19.10 32.53 -7.65
C THR A 179 -19.49 31.91 -6.31
N HIS A 180 -19.90 32.72 -5.36
CA HIS A 180 -20.48 32.26 -4.10
C HIS A 180 -21.98 32.47 -4.13
N ALA A 181 -22.73 31.44 -3.79
CA ALA A 181 -24.18 31.52 -3.67
C ALA A 181 -24.65 30.81 -2.42
N THR A 182 -25.74 31.31 -1.86
CA THR A 182 -26.48 30.64 -0.80
C THR A 182 -27.42 29.63 -1.43
N VAL A 183 -27.26 28.35 -1.10
CA VAL A 183 -28.10 27.24 -1.55
C VAL A 183 -28.99 26.81 -0.38
N GLY A 184 -30.30 26.75 -0.61
CA GLY A 184 -31.27 26.40 0.43
C GLY A 184 -32.15 27.57 0.85
N ASP A 185 -33.21 27.26 1.59
CA ASP A 185 -34.12 28.25 2.17
C ASP A 185 -34.05 28.25 3.70
N GLY A 186 -34.30 29.42 4.31
CA GLY A 186 -34.41 29.59 5.75
C GLY A 186 -33.15 29.26 6.56
N GLY A 187 -33.34 28.61 7.71
CA GLY A 187 -32.26 28.35 8.68
C GLY A 187 -31.28 27.23 8.29
N SER A 188 -31.52 26.54 7.18
CA SER A 188 -30.67 25.48 6.63
C SER A 188 -29.93 25.91 5.36
N ALA A 189 -30.02 27.19 5.00
CA ALA A 189 -29.33 27.73 3.85
C ALA A 189 -27.81 27.77 4.09
N VAL A 190 -27.03 27.31 3.11
CA VAL A 190 -25.58 27.19 3.19
C VAL A 190 -24.94 28.03 2.10
N GLU A 191 -23.98 28.86 2.47
CA GLU A 191 -23.13 29.56 1.51
C GLU A 191 -22.10 28.57 0.94
N ALA A 192 -22.14 28.39 -0.38
CA ALA A 192 -21.27 27.47 -1.10
C ALA A 192 -20.68 28.13 -2.34
N ALA A 193 -19.51 27.63 -2.75
CA ALA A 193 -18.94 28.02 -4.02
C ALA A 193 -19.63 27.28 -5.16
N VAL A 194 -20.22 28.04 -6.07
CA VAL A 194 -20.92 27.56 -7.26
C VAL A 194 -20.02 27.72 -8.48
N VAL A 195 -19.84 26.61 -9.18
CA VAL A 195 -19.00 26.54 -10.37
C VAL A 195 -19.87 26.58 -11.63
N GLY A 196 -19.59 27.53 -12.52
CA GLY A 196 -20.22 27.63 -13.83
C GLY A 196 -19.50 26.79 -14.86
N LEU A 197 -20.09 25.66 -15.25
CA LEU A 197 -19.49 24.72 -16.20
C LEU A 197 -20.36 24.58 -17.44
N ASP A 198 -19.76 24.80 -18.61
CA ASP A 198 -20.42 24.54 -19.89
C ASP A 198 -20.54 23.02 -20.10
N PRO A 199 -21.74 22.47 -20.39
CA PRO A 199 -21.91 21.06 -20.75
C PRO A 199 -21.03 20.60 -21.94
N ALA A 200 -20.60 21.53 -22.79
CA ALA A 200 -19.64 21.26 -23.86
C ALA A 200 -18.23 20.91 -23.34
N GLY A 201 -17.85 21.39 -22.14
CA GLY A 201 -16.57 21.11 -21.45
C GLY A 201 -16.50 19.74 -20.79
N ARG A 202 -17.42 18.82 -21.11
CA ARG A 202 -17.45 17.42 -20.62
C ARG A 202 -16.16 16.65 -20.87
N GLU A 203 -15.37 17.06 -21.86
CA GLU A 203 -14.17 16.33 -22.29
C GLU A 203 -13.02 16.49 -21.27
N VAL A 204 -13.05 17.52 -20.43
CA VAL A 204 -12.11 17.72 -19.32
C VAL A 204 -12.44 16.87 -18.09
N LEU A 205 -13.68 16.42 -17.94
CA LEU A 205 -14.17 15.74 -16.74
C LEU A 205 -13.70 14.28 -16.66
N ARG A 206 -13.40 13.81 -15.44
CA ARG A 206 -13.19 12.39 -15.14
C ARG A 206 -14.53 11.66 -15.02
N ASP A 207 -15.53 12.31 -14.41
CA ASP A 207 -16.88 11.77 -14.26
C ASP A 207 -17.91 12.59 -15.05
N ALA A 208 -18.49 11.95 -16.06
CA ALA A 208 -19.56 12.55 -16.86
C ALA A 208 -20.86 12.73 -16.07
N ALA A 209 -21.01 12.09 -14.91
CA ALA A 209 -22.16 12.26 -14.03
C ALA A 209 -22.32 13.71 -13.55
N LEU A 210 -21.22 14.46 -13.43
CA LEU A 210 -21.23 15.87 -13.01
C LEU A 210 -22.02 16.78 -13.96
N VAL A 211 -22.05 16.44 -15.26
CA VAL A 211 -22.81 17.18 -16.29
C VAL A 211 -24.04 16.41 -16.77
N ALA A 212 -24.26 15.20 -16.25
CA ALA A 212 -25.38 14.35 -16.65
C ALA A 212 -26.70 14.91 -16.11
N GLY A 213 -27.45 15.58 -16.98
CA GLY A 213 -28.71 16.25 -16.61
C GLY A 213 -28.53 17.70 -16.17
N LEU A 214 -27.34 18.29 -16.37
CA LEU A 214 -27.10 19.71 -16.16
C LEU A 214 -27.79 20.53 -17.26
N GLY A 215 -28.82 21.29 -16.87
CA GLY A 215 -29.53 22.30 -17.66
C GLY A 215 -29.64 23.64 -16.92
N ASP A 216 -30.15 24.67 -17.60
CA ASP A 216 -30.21 26.05 -17.08
C ASP A 216 -31.13 26.21 -15.85
N ASP A 217 -32.01 25.24 -15.61
CA ASP A 217 -32.92 25.15 -14.47
C ASP A 217 -32.49 24.14 -13.41
N THR A 218 -31.27 23.60 -13.50
CA THR A 218 -30.76 22.59 -12.58
C THR A 218 -29.52 23.05 -11.84
N VAL A 219 -29.34 22.57 -10.62
CA VAL A 219 -28.09 22.66 -9.87
C VAL A 219 -27.67 21.26 -9.48
N VAL A 220 -26.43 20.95 -9.79
CA VAL A 220 -25.81 19.68 -9.44
C VAL A 220 -25.06 19.88 -8.14
N ILE A 221 -25.44 19.20 -7.06
CA ILE A 221 -24.78 19.31 -5.74
C ILE A 221 -24.29 17.96 -5.25
N GLY A 222 -23.21 17.93 -4.47
CA GLY A 222 -22.74 16.73 -3.80
C GLY A 222 -23.57 16.36 -2.56
N ALA A 223 -23.45 15.11 -2.12
CA ALA A 223 -24.20 14.54 -1.01
C ALA A 223 -24.03 15.30 0.31
N ASP A 224 -22.82 15.78 0.64
CA ASP A 224 -22.57 16.51 1.90
C ASP A 224 -23.31 17.85 1.93
N LEU A 225 -23.33 18.57 0.79
CA LEU A 225 -24.08 19.81 0.67
C LEU A 225 -25.59 19.56 0.67
N ALA A 226 -26.05 18.47 0.04
CA ALA A 226 -27.45 18.05 0.08
C ALA A 226 -27.90 17.71 1.51
N GLU A 227 -27.08 16.98 2.28
CA GLU A 227 -27.35 16.65 3.67
C GLU A 227 -27.36 17.91 4.56
N ALA A 228 -26.37 18.80 4.39
CA ALA A 228 -26.27 20.04 5.16
C ALA A 228 -27.45 20.98 4.92
N THR A 229 -27.94 21.05 3.68
CA THR A 229 -29.11 21.86 3.31
C THR A 229 -30.44 21.14 3.54
N GLY A 230 -30.42 19.82 3.77
CA GLY A 230 -31.61 18.99 3.92
C GLY A 230 -32.37 18.75 2.61
N THR A 231 -31.69 18.85 1.47
CA THR A 231 -32.30 18.82 0.12
C THR A 231 -32.28 17.41 -0.48
N ALA A 232 -33.36 17.01 -1.15
CA ALA A 232 -33.44 15.74 -1.88
C ALA A 232 -33.23 15.89 -3.41
N ASP A 233 -32.82 14.80 -4.08
CA ASP A 233 -32.75 14.75 -5.54
C ASP A 233 -34.12 15.03 -6.18
N GLY A 234 -34.16 15.97 -7.13
CA GLY A 234 -35.36 16.43 -7.82
C GLY A 234 -36.14 17.55 -7.11
N GLU A 235 -35.74 17.96 -5.91
CA GLU A 235 -36.34 19.09 -5.19
C GLU A 235 -35.98 20.42 -5.86
N ARG A 236 -36.82 21.44 -5.72
CA ARG A 236 -36.52 22.80 -6.17
C ARG A 236 -36.07 23.65 -5.00
N VAL A 237 -34.92 24.28 -5.15
CA VAL A 237 -34.29 25.05 -4.08
C VAL A 237 -33.88 26.43 -4.58
N PRO A 238 -34.09 27.49 -3.79
CA PRO A 238 -33.55 28.80 -4.11
C PRO A 238 -32.03 28.79 -4.03
N VAL A 239 -31.40 29.29 -5.08
CA VAL A 239 -29.97 29.59 -5.13
C VAL A 239 -29.83 31.09 -5.31
N ALA A 240 -29.26 31.76 -4.31
CA ALA A 240 -29.11 33.21 -4.27
C ALA A 240 -27.64 33.60 -4.36
N GLY A 241 -27.25 34.24 -5.47
CA GLY A 241 -25.94 34.82 -5.68
C GLY A 241 -25.88 36.29 -5.29
N VAL A 242 -24.81 36.95 -5.70
CA VAL A 242 -24.53 38.37 -5.42
C VAL A 242 -25.51 39.30 -6.14
N ASP A 243 -25.82 39.02 -7.40
CA ASP A 243 -26.62 39.89 -8.27
C ASP A 243 -28.09 39.45 -8.41
N GLY A 244 -28.39 38.18 -8.12
CA GLY A 244 -29.71 37.61 -8.36
C GLY A 244 -29.94 36.28 -7.66
N SER A 245 -31.20 35.84 -7.67
CA SER A 245 -31.60 34.53 -7.15
C SER A 245 -32.49 33.81 -8.16
N THR A 246 -32.40 32.48 -8.17
CA THR A 246 -33.21 31.63 -9.04
C THR A 246 -33.53 30.29 -8.38
N GLU A 247 -34.64 29.68 -8.77
CA GLU A 247 -35.13 28.41 -8.25
C GLU A 247 -34.67 27.26 -9.16
N LEU A 248 -33.75 26.43 -8.68
CA LEU A 248 -33.11 25.36 -9.45
C LEU A 248 -33.55 23.99 -8.94
N THR A 249 -33.74 23.05 -9.85
CA THR A 249 -33.96 21.64 -9.53
C THR A 249 -32.64 20.98 -9.16
N VAL A 250 -32.60 20.38 -7.98
CA VAL A 250 -31.41 19.77 -7.42
C VAL A 250 -31.17 18.39 -8.01
N ARG A 251 -29.93 18.15 -8.42
CA ARG A 251 -29.41 16.84 -8.81
C ARG A 251 -28.30 16.46 -7.82
N VAL A 252 -28.52 15.41 -7.03
CA VAL A 252 -27.54 15.00 -6.01
C VAL A 252 -26.54 14.01 -6.62
N LEU A 253 -25.24 14.32 -6.55
CA LEU A 253 -24.18 13.34 -6.75
C LEU A 253 -23.90 12.62 -5.44
N PRO A 254 -24.13 11.30 -5.37
CA PRO A 254 -23.88 10.51 -4.17
C PRO A 254 -22.45 10.66 -3.64
N ASP A 255 -21.46 10.74 -4.54
CA ASP A 255 -20.05 10.82 -4.17
C ASP A 255 -19.44 12.22 -4.42
N GLY A 256 -20.29 13.24 -4.60
CA GLY A 256 -19.85 14.60 -4.98
C GLY A 256 -19.42 15.51 -3.84
N GLY A 257 -19.50 15.05 -2.58
CA GLY A 257 -19.11 15.82 -1.39
C GLY A 257 -19.77 17.21 -1.30
N TRP A 258 -18.95 18.27 -1.28
CA TRP A 258 -19.40 19.68 -1.25
C TRP A 258 -19.50 20.34 -2.64
N THR A 259 -19.40 19.56 -3.71
CA THR A 259 -19.43 20.09 -5.08
C THR A 259 -20.74 20.80 -5.37
N SER A 260 -20.70 21.93 -6.08
CA SER A 260 -21.89 22.53 -6.66
C SER A 260 -21.61 23.11 -8.05
N VAL A 261 -22.41 22.72 -9.03
CA VAL A 261 -22.21 23.04 -10.46
C VAL A 261 -23.53 23.51 -11.08
N VAL A 262 -23.44 24.58 -11.86
CA VAL A 262 -24.53 25.15 -12.66
C VAL A 262 -24.06 25.48 -14.08
N THR A 263 -24.97 25.77 -15.00
CA THR A 263 -24.58 26.23 -16.35
C THR A 263 -24.08 27.68 -16.33
N PRO A 264 -23.28 28.11 -17.33
CA PRO A 264 -22.83 29.50 -17.42
C PRO A 264 -23.98 30.52 -17.48
N ALA A 265 -25.13 30.12 -18.03
CA ALA A 265 -26.32 30.97 -18.07
C ALA A 265 -26.85 31.24 -16.66
N THR A 266 -26.93 30.20 -15.82
CA THR A 266 -27.31 30.31 -14.41
C THR A 266 -26.26 31.08 -13.61
N THR A 267 -24.96 30.86 -13.85
CA THR A 267 -23.89 31.66 -13.20
C THR A 267 -24.07 33.15 -13.48
N ALA A 268 -24.39 33.55 -14.71
CA ALA A 268 -24.62 34.95 -15.06
C ALA A 268 -25.87 35.57 -14.40
N ILE A 269 -26.84 34.75 -13.96
CA ILE A 269 -27.99 35.22 -13.16
C ILE A 269 -27.54 35.47 -11.71
N LEU A 270 -26.70 34.59 -11.18
CA LEU A 270 -26.22 34.65 -9.80
C LEU A 270 -25.17 35.76 -9.60
N ASP A 271 -24.30 35.95 -10.57
CA ASP A 271 -23.17 36.89 -10.54
C ASP A 271 -22.71 37.19 -11.99
N GLN A 272 -22.98 38.41 -12.46
CA GLN A 272 -22.67 38.84 -13.83
C GLN A 272 -21.18 39.10 -14.03
N ASP A 273 -20.48 39.46 -12.95
CA ASP A 273 -19.06 39.79 -12.95
C ASP A 273 -18.19 38.60 -12.49
N ALA A 274 -18.77 37.40 -12.39
CA ALA A 274 -18.10 36.18 -11.98
C ALA A 274 -16.79 35.96 -12.76
N ALA A 275 -15.68 36.06 -12.03
CA ALA A 275 -14.35 35.91 -12.60
C ALA A 275 -14.04 34.45 -12.95
N VAL A 276 -13.17 34.27 -13.94
CA VAL A 276 -12.49 32.98 -14.14
C VAL A 276 -11.45 32.85 -13.04
N THR A 277 -11.71 32.04 -12.02
CA THR A 277 -10.77 31.83 -10.92
C THR A 277 -10.06 30.48 -11.00
N GLN A 278 -10.49 29.62 -11.94
CA GLN A 278 -9.96 28.29 -12.11
C GLN A 278 -9.81 27.90 -13.59
N VAL A 279 -8.82 27.07 -13.88
CA VAL A 279 -8.69 26.31 -15.13
C VAL A 279 -8.70 24.84 -14.78
N TRP A 280 -9.58 24.10 -15.43
CA TRP A 280 -9.68 22.66 -15.31
C TRP A 280 -9.00 22.05 -16.52
N ALA A 281 -8.16 21.06 -16.30
CA ALA A 281 -7.39 20.41 -17.35
C ALA A 281 -7.42 18.89 -17.22
N ARG A 282 -7.45 18.23 -18.37
CA ARG A 282 -7.36 16.78 -18.51
C ARG A 282 -6.00 16.42 -19.07
N LEU A 283 -5.35 15.43 -18.46
CA LEU A 283 -4.08 14.92 -18.94
C LEU A 283 -4.32 13.96 -20.11
N ALA A 284 -3.42 13.98 -21.09
CA ALA A 284 -3.40 12.96 -22.13
C ALA A 284 -3.15 11.57 -21.51
N ALA A 285 -3.80 10.55 -22.06
CA ALA A 285 -3.82 9.21 -21.46
C ALA A 285 -2.43 8.56 -21.32
N ASP A 286 -1.47 8.97 -22.14
CA ASP A 286 -0.09 8.49 -22.18
C ASP A 286 0.93 9.50 -21.60
N ALA A 287 0.47 10.66 -21.13
CA ALA A 287 1.36 11.67 -20.55
C ALA A 287 1.95 11.18 -19.21
N PRO A 288 3.24 11.41 -18.96
CA PRO A 288 3.84 11.16 -17.65
C PRO A 288 3.26 12.16 -16.64
N ALA A 289 2.28 11.72 -15.84
CA ALA A 289 1.50 12.58 -14.96
C ALA A 289 2.37 13.49 -14.09
N GLY A 290 3.35 12.94 -13.34
CA GLY A 290 4.22 13.75 -12.48
C GLY A 290 5.03 14.81 -13.22
N ALA A 291 5.61 14.48 -14.39
CA ALA A 291 6.35 15.46 -15.19
C ALA A 291 5.43 16.53 -15.80
N THR A 292 4.21 16.14 -16.20
CA THR A 292 3.22 17.05 -16.77
C THR A 292 2.67 18.01 -15.73
N ILE A 293 2.35 17.51 -14.53
CA ILE A 293 1.92 18.33 -13.39
C ILE A 293 3.00 19.35 -13.01
N GLN A 294 4.26 18.91 -12.96
CA GLN A 294 5.38 19.81 -12.69
C GLN A 294 5.54 20.87 -13.80
N ALA A 295 5.39 20.48 -15.07
CA ALA A 295 5.41 21.42 -16.19
C ALA A 295 4.26 22.45 -16.12
N VAL A 296 3.05 22.03 -15.72
CA VAL A 296 1.93 22.95 -15.47
C VAL A 296 2.25 23.91 -14.33
N GLN A 297 2.80 23.43 -13.21
CA GLN A 297 3.21 24.26 -12.09
C GLN A 297 4.27 25.29 -12.51
N ASP A 298 5.29 24.86 -13.25
CA ASP A 298 6.37 25.71 -13.72
C ASP A 298 5.88 26.76 -14.73
N ALA A 299 5.06 26.37 -15.72
CA ALA A 299 4.51 27.27 -16.73
C ALA A 299 3.61 28.35 -16.12
N VAL A 300 2.79 27.96 -15.15
CA VAL A 300 1.90 28.90 -14.45
C VAL A 300 2.70 29.82 -13.51
N ALA A 301 3.74 29.30 -12.85
CA ALA A 301 4.61 30.10 -11.99
C ALA A 301 5.44 31.13 -12.79
N GLU A 302 5.92 30.79 -13.98
CA GLU A 302 6.69 31.69 -14.85
C GLU A 302 5.89 32.93 -15.26
N VAL A 303 4.59 32.78 -15.46
CA VAL A 303 3.67 33.83 -15.92
C VAL A 303 3.02 34.59 -14.74
N SER A 304 3.37 34.25 -13.49
CA SER A 304 2.76 34.82 -12.29
C SER A 304 3.68 35.82 -11.57
N ASP A 305 3.31 37.11 -11.56
CA ASP A 305 4.13 38.19 -10.98
C ASP A 305 3.98 38.37 -9.45
N SER A 306 2.89 37.91 -8.83
CA SER A 306 2.53 38.26 -7.44
C SER A 306 2.18 37.07 -6.55
N ALA A 307 1.42 36.11 -7.05
CA ALA A 307 1.13 34.84 -6.39
C ALA A 307 0.94 33.75 -7.45
N ALA A 308 1.71 32.66 -7.34
CA ALA A 308 1.52 31.50 -8.21
C ALA A 308 0.18 30.83 -7.86
N PRO A 309 -0.71 30.61 -8.85
CA PRO A 309 -1.89 29.76 -8.68
C PRO A 309 -1.52 28.43 -8.03
N PHE A 310 -2.40 27.94 -7.15
CA PHE A 310 -2.27 26.58 -6.66
C PHE A 310 -2.67 25.60 -7.76
N VAL A 311 -1.97 24.46 -7.81
CA VAL A 311 -2.27 23.35 -8.72
C VAL A 311 -2.69 22.17 -7.86
N THR A 312 -3.93 21.72 -8.03
CA THR A 312 -4.55 20.58 -7.32
C THR A 312 -5.29 19.69 -8.32
N GLY A 313 -5.98 18.65 -7.88
CA GLY A 313 -6.72 17.73 -8.74
C GLY A 313 -6.36 16.27 -8.49
N ALA A 314 -7.13 15.35 -9.09
CA ALA A 314 -6.97 13.93 -8.88
C ALA A 314 -5.54 13.45 -9.20
N ALA A 315 -4.97 13.93 -10.30
CA ALA A 315 -3.64 13.51 -10.74
C ALA A 315 -2.54 14.06 -9.83
N VAL A 316 -2.70 15.29 -9.32
CA VAL A 316 -1.75 15.95 -8.40
C VAL A 316 -1.70 15.22 -7.06
N GLU A 317 -2.87 14.97 -6.47
CA GLU A 317 -2.97 14.25 -5.20
C GLU A 317 -2.47 12.80 -5.35
N ARG A 318 -2.88 12.10 -6.41
CA ARG A 318 -2.41 10.74 -6.70
C ARG A 318 -0.89 10.65 -6.79
N GLU A 319 -0.26 11.58 -7.50
CA GLU A 319 1.20 11.63 -7.62
C GLU A 319 1.86 11.89 -6.26
N GLY A 320 1.36 12.86 -5.50
CA GLY A 320 1.86 13.16 -4.15
C GLY A 320 1.80 11.96 -3.20
N TYR A 321 0.64 11.28 -3.14
CA TYR A 321 0.50 10.05 -2.35
C TYR A 321 1.40 8.92 -2.86
N THR A 322 1.51 8.76 -4.19
CA THR A 322 2.37 7.73 -4.80
C THR A 322 3.83 7.94 -4.40
N GLN A 323 4.32 9.17 -4.47
CA GLN A 323 5.69 9.53 -4.09
C GLN A 323 5.96 9.29 -2.60
N ILE A 324 5.01 9.64 -1.72
CA ILE A 324 5.12 9.37 -0.28
C ILE A 324 5.20 7.86 -0.03
N ILE A 325 4.29 7.09 -0.64
CA ILE A 325 4.25 5.64 -0.48
C ILE A 325 5.55 5.00 -1.01
N ASP A 326 6.05 5.42 -2.17
CA ASP A 326 7.30 4.90 -2.74
C ASP A 326 8.51 5.24 -1.86
N THR A 327 8.55 6.44 -1.29
CA THR A 327 9.61 6.83 -0.33
C THR A 327 9.57 5.95 0.92
N LEU A 328 8.38 5.72 1.48
CA LEU A 328 8.21 4.83 2.64
C LEU A 328 8.61 3.37 2.31
N LEU A 329 8.22 2.87 1.13
CA LEU A 329 8.63 1.55 0.67
C LEU A 329 10.15 1.47 0.47
N ALA A 330 10.78 2.50 -0.10
CA ALA A 330 12.22 2.54 -0.27
C ALA A 330 12.97 2.47 1.08
N ILE A 331 12.49 3.19 2.10
CA ILE A 331 13.04 3.14 3.47
C ILE A 331 12.90 1.72 4.05
N VAL A 332 11.72 1.11 3.94
CA VAL A 332 11.43 -0.22 4.46
C VAL A 332 12.24 -1.31 3.72
N ILE A 333 12.40 -1.19 2.40
CA ILE A 333 13.28 -2.06 1.60
C ILE A 333 14.75 -1.85 2.00
N GLY A 334 15.18 -0.62 2.27
CA GLY A 334 16.50 -0.33 2.81
C GLY A 334 16.76 -1.03 4.15
N LEU A 335 15.78 -0.97 5.07
CA LEU A 335 15.84 -1.67 6.36
C LEU A 335 15.83 -3.20 6.20
N LEU A 336 15.11 -3.72 5.19
CA LEU A 336 15.21 -5.14 4.82
C LEU A 336 16.62 -5.52 4.38
N GLY A 337 17.31 -4.63 3.64
CA GLY A 337 18.73 -4.82 3.32
C GLY A 337 19.56 -5.09 4.57
N VAL A 338 19.36 -4.31 5.63
CA VAL A 338 20.03 -4.51 6.94
C VAL A 338 19.62 -5.85 7.57
N ALA A 339 18.32 -6.18 7.58
CA ALA A 339 17.83 -7.45 8.12
C ALA A 339 18.41 -8.67 7.36
N VAL A 340 18.52 -8.58 6.04
CA VAL A 340 19.14 -9.59 5.18
C VAL A 340 20.63 -9.73 5.51
N VAL A 341 21.36 -8.64 5.72
CA VAL A 341 22.77 -8.70 6.16
C VAL A 341 22.92 -9.39 7.51
N ILE A 342 22.06 -9.08 8.48
CA ILE A 342 22.07 -9.75 9.79
C ILE A 342 21.77 -11.25 9.61
N ALA A 343 20.79 -11.60 8.79
CA ALA A 343 20.45 -12.99 8.48
C ALA A 343 21.62 -13.72 7.77
N LEU A 344 22.30 -13.07 6.82
CA LEU A 344 23.48 -13.57 6.12
C LEU A 344 24.58 -13.96 7.10
N ILE A 345 24.91 -13.05 8.03
CA ILE A 345 25.91 -13.28 9.08
C ILE A 345 25.48 -14.47 9.96
N GLY A 346 24.20 -14.51 10.36
CA GLY A 346 23.64 -15.60 11.15
C GLY A 346 23.74 -16.96 10.47
N VAL A 347 23.40 -17.04 9.18
CA VAL A 347 23.48 -18.26 8.37
C VAL A 347 24.94 -18.66 8.13
N ALA A 348 25.82 -17.72 7.77
CA ALA A 348 27.23 -18.00 7.55
C ALA A 348 27.92 -18.53 8.81
N ASN A 349 27.64 -17.93 9.97
CA ASN A 349 28.16 -18.40 11.26
C ASN A 349 27.62 -19.80 11.59
N THR A 350 26.31 -20.00 11.39
CA THR A 350 25.64 -21.28 11.59
C THR A 350 26.25 -22.41 10.75
N LEU A 351 26.46 -22.17 9.46
CA LEU A 351 27.04 -23.14 8.54
C LEU A 351 28.52 -23.37 8.85
N SER A 352 29.28 -22.32 9.16
CA SER A 352 30.69 -22.44 9.53
C SER A 352 30.89 -23.32 10.77
N LEU A 353 30.08 -23.09 11.80
CA LEU A 353 30.08 -23.92 13.00
C LEU A 353 29.68 -25.37 12.67
N SER A 354 28.66 -25.56 11.83
CA SER A 354 28.22 -26.89 11.39
C SER A 354 29.33 -27.67 10.68
N VAL A 355 30.13 -26.98 9.84
CA VAL A 355 31.27 -27.57 9.14
C VAL A 355 32.33 -28.02 10.16
N ILE A 356 32.62 -27.19 11.16
CA ILE A 356 33.60 -27.51 12.22
C ILE A 356 33.16 -28.70 13.06
N GLU A 357 31.90 -28.69 13.53
CA GLU A 357 31.33 -29.75 14.37
C GLU A 357 31.27 -31.10 13.64
N ARG A 358 31.06 -31.09 12.31
CA ARG A 358 30.84 -32.30 11.50
C ARG A 358 32.01 -32.64 10.58
N ARG A 359 33.22 -32.13 10.87
CA ARG A 359 34.43 -32.44 10.09
C ARG A 359 34.65 -33.95 9.90
N HIS A 360 34.49 -34.74 10.96
CA HIS A 360 34.64 -36.20 10.90
C HIS A 360 33.56 -36.89 10.06
N GLU A 361 32.30 -36.44 10.16
CA GLU A 361 31.21 -36.99 9.32
C GLU A 361 31.46 -36.69 7.83
N HIS A 362 31.92 -35.46 7.51
CA HIS A 362 32.23 -35.08 6.14
C HIS A 362 33.47 -35.78 5.56
N ALA A 363 34.48 -36.05 6.40
CA ALA A 363 35.63 -36.85 6.02
C ALA A 363 35.22 -38.30 5.70
N LEU A 364 34.38 -38.90 6.55
CA LEU A 364 33.87 -40.26 6.34
C LEU A 364 33.03 -40.37 5.06
N LEU A 365 32.13 -39.42 4.82
CA LEU A 365 31.34 -39.37 3.58
C LEU A 365 32.23 -39.23 2.34
N ARG A 366 33.32 -38.46 2.43
CA ARG A 366 34.31 -38.34 1.35
C ARG A 366 35.11 -39.62 1.14
N ALA A 367 35.44 -40.35 2.21
CA ALA A 367 36.11 -41.65 2.12
C ALA A 367 35.22 -42.71 1.44
N VAL A 368 33.90 -42.62 1.61
CA VAL A 368 32.90 -43.49 0.95
C VAL A 368 32.54 -43.01 -0.46
N GLY A 369 33.17 -41.94 -0.96
CA GLY A 369 33.06 -41.50 -2.36
C GLY A 369 32.27 -40.22 -2.61
N MET A 370 31.85 -39.48 -1.59
CA MET A 370 31.21 -38.18 -1.78
C MET A 370 32.19 -37.17 -2.39
N THR A 371 31.83 -36.60 -3.53
CA THR A 371 32.68 -35.61 -4.21
C THR A 371 32.68 -34.27 -3.46
N ARG A 372 33.75 -33.48 -3.66
CA ARG A 372 33.85 -32.11 -3.13
C ARG A 372 32.70 -31.22 -3.60
N GLY A 373 32.23 -31.42 -4.84
CA GLY A 373 31.10 -30.69 -5.42
C GLY A 373 29.78 -31.03 -4.72
N GLN A 374 29.53 -32.31 -4.42
CA GLN A 374 28.34 -32.74 -3.67
C GLN A 374 28.33 -32.17 -2.25
N LEU A 375 29.49 -32.11 -1.57
CA LEU A 375 29.58 -31.53 -0.23
C LEU A 375 29.24 -30.03 -0.23
N ARG A 376 29.78 -29.27 -1.20
CA ARG A 376 29.43 -27.85 -1.39
C ARG A 376 27.95 -27.68 -1.71
N GLY A 377 27.43 -28.52 -2.60
CA GLY A 377 26.02 -28.51 -2.99
C GLY A 377 25.10 -28.69 -1.79
N THR A 378 25.43 -29.59 -0.86
CA THR A 378 24.61 -29.80 0.35
C THR A 378 24.54 -28.55 1.22
N LEU A 379 25.67 -27.85 1.43
CA LEU A 379 25.71 -26.61 2.23
C LEU A 379 24.96 -25.46 1.56
N VAL A 380 25.11 -25.32 0.23
CA VAL A 380 24.39 -24.30 -0.55
C VAL A 380 22.89 -24.55 -0.53
N VAL A 381 22.46 -25.80 -0.71
CA VAL A 381 21.04 -26.17 -0.63
C VAL A 381 20.50 -25.98 0.78
N GLU A 382 21.29 -26.23 1.83
CA GLU A 382 20.88 -25.98 3.22
C GLU A 382 20.58 -24.49 3.44
N GLY A 383 21.49 -23.60 3.04
CA GLY A 383 21.25 -22.15 3.11
C GLY A 383 20.05 -21.70 2.27
N LEU A 384 19.90 -22.25 1.06
CA LEU A 384 18.79 -21.94 0.17
C LEU A 384 17.43 -22.39 0.74
N LEU A 385 17.36 -23.56 1.39
CA LEU A 385 16.14 -24.05 2.05
C LEU A 385 15.74 -23.16 3.22
N ILE A 386 16.71 -22.70 4.02
CA ILE A 386 16.46 -21.79 5.14
C ILE A 386 15.95 -20.45 4.60
N ALA A 387 16.60 -19.91 3.57
CA ALA A 387 16.18 -18.66 2.92
C ALA A 387 14.77 -18.79 2.34
N ALA A 388 14.50 -19.82 1.55
CA ALA A 388 13.19 -20.06 0.94
C ALA A 388 12.07 -20.19 1.97
N VAL A 389 12.31 -20.91 3.08
CA VAL A 389 11.32 -21.04 4.16
C VAL A 389 11.12 -19.73 4.91
N GLY A 390 12.19 -19.03 5.24
CA GLY A 390 12.10 -17.74 5.93
C GLY A 390 11.36 -16.71 5.09
N THR A 391 11.67 -16.64 3.80
CA THR A 391 10.98 -15.78 2.84
C THR A 391 9.52 -16.17 2.65
N GLY A 392 9.23 -17.46 2.43
CA GLY A 392 7.85 -17.91 2.23
C GLY A 392 6.96 -17.65 3.46
N LEU A 393 7.46 -17.97 4.67
CA LEU A 393 6.75 -17.66 5.91
C LEU A 393 6.60 -16.15 6.12
N GLY A 394 7.65 -15.38 5.85
CA GLY A 394 7.61 -13.92 5.92
C GLY A 394 6.56 -13.34 4.97
N MET A 395 6.51 -13.80 3.73
CA MET A 395 5.53 -13.33 2.73
C MET A 395 4.10 -13.66 3.14
N VAL A 396 3.84 -14.90 3.59
CA VAL A 396 2.50 -15.29 4.05
C VAL A 396 2.07 -14.44 5.24
N LEU A 397 2.93 -14.28 6.24
CA LEU A 397 2.62 -13.44 7.40
C LEU A 397 2.43 -11.98 6.99
N GLY A 398 3.32 -11.45 6.15
CA GLY A 398 3.24 -10.07 5.68
C GLY A 398 1.97 -9.79 4.87
N LEU A 399 1.56 -10.71 3.99
CA LEU A 399 0.28 -10.59 3.27
C LEU A 399 -0.91 -10.60 4.22
N LEU A 400 -0.94 -11.53 5.18
CA LEU A 400 -2.02 -11.64 6.16
C LEU A 400 -2.13 -10.38 7.03
N TYR A 401 -1.02 -9.91 7.59
CA TYR A 401 -1.00 -8.73 8.44
C TYR A 401 -1.15 -7.43 7.66
N GLY A 402 -0.62 -7.35 6.43
CA GLY A 402 -0.79 -6.20 5.55
C GLY A 402 -2.24 -6.03 5.15
N TRP A 403 -2.91 -7.13 4.79
CA TRP A 403 -4.34 -7.15 4.54
C TRP A 403 -5.14 -6.79 5.78
N ALA A 404 -4.89 -7.44 6.92
CA ALA A 404 -5.62 -7.15 8.15
C ALA A 404 -5.44 -5.69 8.57
N GLY A 405 -4.22 -5.15 8.49
CA GLY A 405 -3.95 -3.74 8.77
C GLY A 405 -4.71 -2.81 7.82
N SER A 406 -4.70 -3.10 6.51
CA SER A 406 -5.48 -2.32 5.54
C SER A 406 -6.99 -2.43 5.79
N ALA A 407 -7.48 -3.59 6.25
CA ALA A 407 -8.89 -3.79 6.52
C ALA A 407 -9.38 -3.04 7.77
N VAL A 408 -8.53 -2.89 8.79
CA VAL A 408 -8.86 -2.06 9.96
C VAL A 408 -8.82 -0.57 9.61
N LEU A 409 -7.90 -0.14 8.74
CA LEU A 409 -7.73 1.26 8.36
C LEU A 409 -8.73 1.75 7.31
N LEU A 410 -9.04 0.90 6.33
CA LEU A 410 -9.78 1.24 5.10
C LEU A 410 -11.12 0.50 5.02
N GLY A 411 -11.53 -0.18 6.10
CA GLY A 411 -12.74 -0.99 6.13
C GLY A 411 -14.03 -0.19 5.96
N GLY A 412 -14.07 1.03 6.48
CA GLY A 412 -15.24 1.93 6.40
C GLY A 412 -15.43 2.58 5.04
N THR A 413 -14.37 2.71 4.23
CA THR A 413 -14.41 3.45 2.95
C THR A 413 -14.85 2.60 1.74
N GLY A 414 -15.46 1.42 1.97
CA GLY A 414 -16.10 0.60 0.93
C GLY A 414 -15.16 -0.14 -0.04
N GLY A 415 -13.84 0.03 0.07
CA GLY A 415 -12.84 -0.44 -0.90
C GLY A 415 -11.88 -1.52 -0.39
N LEU A 416 -12.37 -2.70 -0.01
CA LEU A 416 -11.49 -3.79 0.47
C LEU A 416 -11.04 -4.71 -0.65
N ALA A 417 -10.07 -4.26 -1.43
CA ALA A 417 -9.34 -5.14 -2.33
C ALA A 417 -8.07 -5.68 -1.64
N LEU A 418 -7.95 -7.01 -1.53
CA LEU A 418 -6.65 -7.62 -1.24
C LEU A 418 -5.74 -7.42 -2.45
N VAL A 419 -4.91 -6.37 -2.41
CA VAL A 419 -3.91 -6.12 -3.46
C VAL A 419 -2.65 -6.90 -3.13
N VAL A 420 -2.34 -7.91 -3.95
CA VAL A 420 -1.11 -8.70 -3.80
C VAL A 420 0.01 -8.05 -4.62
N PRO A 421 1.09 -7.54 -3.99
CA PRO A 421 2.14 -6.80 -4.69
C PRO A 421 3.16 -7.75 -5.34
N TRP A 422 2.75 -8.47 -6.40
CA TRP A 422 3.58 -9.48 -7.08
C TRP A 422 5.00 -9.01 -7.45
N PRO A 423 5.23 -7.78 -7.97
CA PRO A 423 6.59 -7.33 -8.30
C PRO A 423 7.49 -7.27 -7.07
N HIS A 424 6.98 -6.73 -5.95
CA HIS A 424 7.70 -6.63 -4.69
C HIS A 424 7.96 -8.01 -4.08
N LEU A 425 6.98 -8.92 -4.13
CA LEU A 425 7.15 -10.30 -3.68
C LEU A 425 8.24 -11.01 -4.50
N GLY A 426 8.23 -10.86 -5.82
CA GLY A 426 9.26 -11.41 -6.70
C GLY A 426 10.65 -10.86 -6.37
N ALA A 427 10.78 -9.54 -6.19
CA ALA A 427 12.05 -8.90 -5.85
C ALA A 427 12.58 -9.38 -4.49
N VAL A 428 11.73 -9.42 -3.45
CA VAL A 428 12.12 -9.89 -2.12
C VAL A 428 12.50 -11.37 -2.13
N ALA A 429 11.80 -12.21 -2.92
CA ALA A 429 12.20 -13.61 -3.14
C ALA A 429 13.59 -13.71 -3.74
N VAL A 430 13.85 -12.98 -4.82
CA VAL A 430 15.15 -13.01 -5.50
C VAL A 430 16.26 -12.55 -4.56
N VAL A 431 16.09 -11.42 -3.87
CA VAL A 431 17.07 -10.87 -2.93
C VAL A 431 17.38 -11.87 -1.82
N ALA A 432 16.35 -12.47 -1.22
CA ALA A 432 16.54 -13.43 -0.12
C ALA A 432 17.21 -14.73 -0.57
N LEU A 433 16.90 -15.24 -1.77
CA LEU A 433 17.54 -16.42 -2.32
C LEU A 433 19.02 -16.15 -2.68
N VAL A 434 19.31 -15.00 -3.32
CA VAL A 434 20.68 -14.55 -3.59
C VAL A 434 21.47 -14.41 -2.30
N ALA A 435 20.86 -13.86 -1.26
CA ALA A 435 21.45 -13.80 0.07
C ALA A 435 21.73 -15.21 0.63
N GLY A 436 20.76 -16.12 0.61
CA GLY A 436 20.96 -17.51 1.05
C GLY A 436 22.13 -18.22 0.35
N LEU A 437 22.27 -17.98 -0.97
CA LEU A 437 23.42 -18.45 -1.74
C LEU A 437 24.72 -17.81 -1.26
N ALA A 438 24.77 -16.48 -1.13
CA ALA A 438 25.94 -15.72 -0.70
C ALA A 438 26.44 -16.15 0.69
N ALA A 439 25.55 -16.32 1.66
CA ALA A 439 25.89 -16.80 3.01
C ALA A 439 26.55 -18.18 3.00
N SER A 440 26.23 -19.01 2.00
CA SER A 440 26.70 -20.39 1.91
C SER A 440 28.07 -20.53 1.22
N VAL A 441 28.55 -19.49 0.52
CA VAL A 441 29.80 -19.54 -0.25
C VAL A 441 31.02 -19.72 0.65
N LEU A 442 31.15 -18.91 1.71
CA LEU A 442 32.31 -18.95 2.60
C LEU A 442 32.44 -20.30 3.35
N PRO A 443 31.38 -20.83 4.00
CA PRO A 443 31.41 -22.15 4.63
C PRO A 443 31.66 -23.29 3.64
N ALA A 444 31.07 -23.22 2.43
CA ALA A 444 31.27 -24.26 1.43
C ALA A 444 32.72 -24.30 0.91
N ARG A 445 33.38 -23.16 0.84
CA ARG A 445 34.81 -23.08 0.49
C ARG A 445 35.70 -23.67 1.59
N SER A 446 35.45 -23.34 2.85
CA SER A 446 36.24 -23.86 3.98
C SER A 446 36.07 -25.37 4.15
N ALA A 447 34.85 -25.90 4.04
CA ALA A 447 34.57 -27.33 4.18
C ALA A 447 35.40 -28.22 3.22
N VAL A 448 35.59 -27.76 1.98
CA VAL A 448 36.30 -28.52 0.95
C VAL A 448 37.82 -28.47 1.06
N ARG A 449 38.37 -27.43 1.71
CA ARG A 449 39.82 -27.28 1.90
C ARG A 449 40.36 -28.21 2.99
N THR A 450 39.51 -28.74 3.86
CA THR A 450 39.89 -29.74 4.85
C THR A 450 40.32 -31.05 4.16
N PRO A 451 41.56 -31.53 4.37
CA PRO A 451 41.97 -32.85 3.90
C PRO A 451 41.12 -33.95 4.59
N PRO A 452 40.86 -35.07 3.88
CA PRO A 452 40.08 -36.19 4.42
C PRO A 452 40.79 -36.89 5.57
#